data_AF-A0A8J8K317-F1
#
_entry.id   AF-A0A8J8K317-F1
#
_cell.length_a   1.000
_cell.length_b   1.000
_cell.length_c   1.000
_cell.angle_alpha   90.00
_cell.angle_beta   90.00
_cell.angle_gamma   90.00
#
_symmetry.space_group_name_H-M   'P 1'
#
loop_
_entity.id
_entity.type
_entity.pdbx_description
1 polymer ?
#
loop_
_entity_poly.entity_id
_entity_poly.type
_entity_poly.pdbx_seq_one_letter_code
_entity_poly.pdbx_strand_id
1 'polypeptide(L)'
;MSTRQILQEVLDIMNDIHTTVTNINWRDYSETRVKILVTRKTDELKHIISDLPDEDIFSSDEASTFFEKILDKITRILSNLPSDKMPLQWYELELWRLRYASMYALQWGHGGELQVAGTAHALANVLIGIQTMDVQDLIVDWDHPEFEKRRKLILNYLNSAYLFFFSLCTSLNHIYKHDVEHWLSEGVKASIQYLKYLDYFWNVPKNIQLEKKKYKNVRDPNYSPYYATFAGIDYIVSFLLDLQKYFFRDNIKIDTKEEIINLREPEKFLESLQKLVEKGENYIADFKKHVDEGFFDINEEPLNDPDIKETIYELYVSKIWIKGLIAINELVINENEDEITSLVESVIPELFKYVDKYNHLFSEEDFIHSQIADGINSILNEVILFSGVIAIKTGKTSDIEKIENDYRMFFTEEAMKRYPTLNGLFTTFKITNSIIKDEIINLEKYALKLIQLSEYTLYESRNSFSYSLLGNMILLILGSISKEEFQKNVRDKFEYLLPSFSESLISEIEIYLANLNLALNDEQSSFDMNRLLIPQYFDPYSVFIPELGMLAKKFEFKEIVYLPFNLQKDYLADSDQKMMKQIDTAIEQTETSVEQPDTLSD
;
A
#
# COMPACT_ATOMS: atom_id res chain seq x y z
N MET A 1 -20.44 -5.67 -28.53
CA MET A 1 -20.51 -7.02 -27.95
C MET A 1 -21.04 -6.89 -26.54
N SER A 2 -21.71 -7.90 -25.99
CA SER A 2 -21.99 -7.90 -24.53
C SER A 2 -20.75 -8.32 -23.76
N THR A 3 -20.59 -7.87 -22.50
CA THR A 3 -19.49 -8.26 -21.61
C THR A 3 -19.26 -9.76 -21.62
N ARG A 4 -20.33 -10.56 -21.42
CA ARG A 4 -20.29 -12.02 -21.45
C ARG A 4 -19.73 -12.63 -22.73
N GLN A 5 -19.95 -12.00 -23.89
CA GLN A 5 -19.37 -12.46 -25.16
C GLN A 5 -17.86 -12.20 -25.21
N ILE A 6 -17.41 -11.04 -24.74
CA ILE A 6 -15.98 -10.70 -24.67
C ILE A 6 -15.27 -11.63 -23.70
N LEU A 7 -15.85 -11.86 -22.51
CA LEU A 7 -15.29 -12.77 -21.49
C LEU A 7 -15.12 -14.20 -22.05
N GLN A 8 -16.08 -14.69 -22.84
CA GLN A 8 -15.98 -16.02 -23.46
C GLN A 8 -14.88 -16.06 -24.54
N GLU A 9 -14.75 -15.01 -25.34
CA GLU A 9 -13.73 -14.91 -26.39
C GLU A 9 -12.31 -14.88 -25.81
N VAL A 10 -12.10 -14.17 -24.69
CA VAL A 10 -10.85 -14.19 -23.93
C VAL A 10 -10.52 -15.63 -23.47
N LEU A 11 -11.50 -16.34 -22.88
CA LEU A 11 -11.31 -17.72 -22.42
C LEU A 11 -11.00 -18.68 -23.57
N ASP A 12 -11.61 -18.49 -24.74
CA ASP A 12 -11.40 -19.32 -25.93
C ASP A 12 -10.00 -19.12 -26.52
N ILE A 13 -9.51 -17.88 -26.61
CA ILE A 13 -8.13 -17.62 -27.03
C ILE A 13 -7.13 -18.21 -26.03
N MET A 14 -7.40 -18.10 -24.73
CA MET A 14 -6.55 -18.74 -23.72
C MET A 14 -6.55 -20.27 -23.85
N ASN A 15 -7.68 -20.88 -24.20
CA ASN A 15 -7.75 -22.31 -24.50
C ASN A 15 -6.92 -22.67 -25.75
N ASP A 16 -6.92 -21.83 -26.78
CA ASP A 16 -6.09 -22.01 -27.97
C ASP A 16 -4.59 -21.93 -27.64
N ILE A 17 -4.18 -20.94 -26.85
CA ILE A 17 -2.80 -20.80 -26.39
C ILE A 17 -2.41 -22.03 -25.56
N HIS A 18 -3.22 -22.37 -24.56
CA HIS A 18 -2.99 -23.54 -23.71
C HIS A 18 -2.86 -24.82 -24.54
N THR A 19 -3.77 -25.07 -25.48
CA THR A 19 -3.72 -26.24 -26.37
C THR A 19 -2.48 -26.24 -27.25
N THR A 20 -2.03 -25.07 -27.72
CA THR A 20 -0.80 -24.94 -28.53
C THR A 20 0.45 -25.26 -27.71
N VAL A 21 0.49 -24.83 -26.45
CA VAL A 21 1.63 -25.01 -25.55
C VAL A 21 1.65 -26.41 -24.90
N THR A 22 0.47 -26.98 -24.62
CA THR A 22 0.31 -28.31 -23.99
C THR A 22 0.17 -29.47 -24.97
N ASN A 23 0.07 -29.24 -26.29
CA ASN A 23 0.16 -30.35 -27.23
C ASN A 23 1.60 -30.90 -27.20
N ILE A 24 1.79 -31.99 -26.45
CA ILE A 24 3.02 -32.73 -26.18
C ILE A 24 3.52 -33.42 -27.47
N ASN A 25 3.85 -32.65 -28.50
CA ASN A 25 4.70 -33.07 -29.61
C ASN A 25 5.51 -31.87 -30.09
N TRP A 26 6.37 -31.38 -29.20
CA TRP A 26 7.55 -30.56 -29.55
C TRP A 26 8.43 -31.22 -30.65
N ARG A 27 8.16 -32.49 -31.00
CA ARG A 27 8.75 -33.23 -32.12
C ARG A 27 8.14 -32.92 -33.49
N ASP A 28 6.87 -32.52 -33.58
CA ASP A 28 6.14 -32.36 -34.87
C ASP A 28 6.02 -30.89 -35.32
N TYR A 29 6.23 -29.94 -34.40
CA TYR A 29 6.29 -28.51 -34.70
C TYR A 29 7.70 -27.99 -34.48
N SER A 30 8.24 -27.22 -35.43
CA SER A 30 9.46 -26.46 -35.16
C SER A 30 9.18 -25.43 -34.08
N GLU A 31 10.16 -25.17 -33.21
CA GLU A 31 10.12 -24.13 -32.18
C GLU A 31 9.67 -22.77 -32.75
N THR A 32 10.12 -22.44 -33.96
CA THR A 32 9.69 -21.26 -34.72
C THR A 32 8.17 -21.22 -34.97
N ARG A 33 7.55 -22.36 -35.27
CA ARG A 33 6.11 -22.43 -35.59
C ARG A 33 5.25 -22.32 -34.33
N VAL A 34 5.67 -22.93 -33.22
CA VAL A 34 5.04 -22.73 -31.90
C VAL A 34 5.15 -21.26 -31.50
N LYS A 35 6.34 -20.67 -31.65
CA LYS A 35 6.57 -19.24 -31.38
C LYS A 35 5.63 -18.34 -32.17
N ILE A 36 5.46 -18.58 -33.47
CA ILE A 36 4.53 -17.80 -34.32
C ILE A 36 3.08 -17.95 -33.85
N LEU A 37 2.63 -19.18 -33.56
CA LEU A 37 1.24 -19.45 -33.17
C LEU A 37 0.90 -18.83 -31.82
N VAL A 38 1.76 -19.00 -30.81
CA VAL A 38 1.59 -18.37 -29.50
C VAL A 38 1.66 -16.86 -29.63
N THR A 39 2.64 -16.29 -30.34
CA THR A 39 2.74 -14.83 -30.55
C THR A 39 1.45 -14.28 -31.13
N ARG A 40 0.93 -14.89 -32.20
CA ARG A 40 -0.31 -14.43 -32.84
C ARG A 40 -1.50 -14.46 -31.88
N LYS A 41 -1.60 -15.50 -31.06
CA LYS A 41 -2.71 -15.67 -30.12
C LYS A 41 -2.58 -14.76 -28.89
N THR A 42 -1.37 -14.52 -28.41
CA THR A 42 -1.07 -13.49 -27.41
C THR A 42 -1.43 -12.11 -27.96
N ASP A 43 -1.08 -11.78 -29.20
CA ASP A 43 -1.47 -10.51 -29.83
C ASP A 43 -2.99 -10.35 -29.97
N GLU A 44 -3.69 -11.44 -30.33
CA GLU A 44 -5.16 -11.50 -30.41
C GLU A 44 -5.79 -11.26 -29.02
N LEU A 45 -5.27 -11.94 -27.99
CA LEU A 45 -5.69 -11.76 -26.60
C LEU A 45 -5.50 -10.31 -26.13
N LYS A 46 -4.36 -9.70 -26.47
CA LYS A 46 -4.06 -8.31 -26.14
C LYS A 46 -5.09 -7.35 -26.71
N HIS A 47 -5.48 -7.55 -27.96
CA HIS A 47 -6.46 -6.70 -28.64
C HIS A 47 -7.81 -6.77 -27.93
N ILE A 48 -8.29 -7.98 -27.65
CA ILE A 48 -9.60 -8.17 -27.01
C ILE A 48 -9.63 -7.60 -25.60
N ILE A 49 -8.55 -7.80 -24.83
CA ILE A 49 -8.46 -7.26 -23.47
C ILE A 49 -8.41 -5.73 -23.49
N SER A 50 -7.73 -5.12 -24.47
CA SER A 50 -7.64 -3.65 -24.57
C SER A 50 -8.98 -2.99 -24.94
N ASP A 51 -9.93 -3.76 -25.46
CA ASP A 51 -11.27 -3.31 -25.84
C ASP A 51 -12.32 -3.50 -24.73
N LEU A 52 -11.94 -4.03 -23.56
CA LEU A 52 -12.83 -4.19 -22.42
C LEU A 52 -13.02 -2.83 -21.71
N PRO A 53 -14.27 -2.32 -21.56
CA PRO A 53 -14.53 -1.19 -20.69
C PRO A 53 -14.33 -1.65 -19.24
N ASP A 54 -13.45 -0.96 -18.52
CA ASP A 54 -13.16 -1.19 -17.10
C ASP A 54 -14.49 -1.31 -16.29
N GLU A 55 -15.43 -0.38 -16.47
CA GLU A 55 -16.70 -0.30 -15.75
C GLU A 55 -17.64 -1.53 -15.90
N ASP A 56 -17.58 -2.26 -17.02
CA ASP A 56 -18.48 -3.39 -17.31
C ASP A 56 -18.08 -4.69 -16.59
N ILE A 57 -16.85 -4.78 -16.09
CA ILE A 57 -16.32 -5.96 -15.38
C ILE A 57 -16.62 -5.88 -13.87
N PHE A 58 -16.88 -4.70 -13.31
CA PHE A 58 -16.66 -4.45 -11.88
C PHE A 58 -17.85 -4.58 -10.93
N SER A 59 -19.05 -4.94 -11.41
CA SER A 59 -20.29 -4.81 -10.61
C SER A 59 -21.09 -6.09 -10.37
N SER A 60 -20.53 -7.29 -10.58
CA SER A 60 -21.27 -8.55 -10.36
C SER A 60 -20.43 -9.70 -9.80
N ASP A 61 -21.07 -10.62 -9.06
CA ASP A 61 -20.49 -11.89 -8.60
C ASP A 61 -19.89 -12.73 -9.75
N GLU A 62 -20.39 -12.54 -10.98
CA GLU A 62 -19.87 -13.18 -12.19
C GLU A 62 -18.42 -12.74 -12.52
N ALA A 63 -18.02 -11.54 -12.08
CA ALA A 63 -16.69 -10.99 -12.30
C ALA A 63 -15.62 -11.75 -11.51
N SER A 64 -15.84 -12.00 -10.22
CA SER A 64 -14.89 -12.74 -9.38
C SER A 64 -14.59 -14.14 -9.94
N THR A 65 -15.64 -14.87 -10.35
CA THR A 65 -15.51 -16.17 -11.02
C THR A 65 -14.76 -16.08 -12.36
N PHE A 66 -14.89 -14.95 -13.07
CA PHE A 66 -14.16 -14.71 -14.30
C PHE A 66 -12.67 -14.46 -14.05
N PHE A 67 -12.30 -13.60 -13.10
CA PHE A 67 -10.89 -13.36 -12.72
C PHE A 67 -10.19 -14.66 -12.33
N GLU A 68 -10.81 -15.49 -11.48
CA GLU A 68 -10.24 -16.79 -11.07
C GLU A 68 -9.98 -17.72 -12.27
N LYS A 69 -10.92 -17.82 -13.22
CA LYS A 69 -10.76 -18.64 -14.43
C LYS A 69 -9.65 -18.13 -15.34
N ILE A 70 -9.51 -16.82 -15.47
CA ILE A 70 -8.45 -16.19 -16.25
C ILE A 70 -7.09 -16.47 -15.63
N LEU A 71 -6.98 -16.27 -14.32
CA LEU A 71 -5.72 -16.47 -13.59
C LEU A 71 -5.28 -17.95 -13.61
N ASP A 72 -6.19 -18.92 -13.40
CA ASP A 72 -5.90 -20.36 -13.54
C ASP A 72 -5.40 -20.70 -14.95
N LYS A 73 -6.03 -20.14 -16.00
CA LYS A 73 -5.60 -20.37 -17.39
C LYS A 73 -4.23 -19.79 -17.69
N ILE A 74 -3.95 -18.55 -17.28
CA ILE A 74 -2.63 -17.93 -17.50
C ILE A 74 -1.57 -18.75 -16.77
N THR A 75 -1.80 -19.16 -15.52
CA THR A 75 -0.88 -20.01 -14.76
C THR A 75 -0.58 -21.31 -15.48
N ARG A 76 -1.60 -22.02 -16.00
CA ARG A 76 -1.38 -23.26 -16.78
C ARG A 76 -0.60 -23.02 -18.07
N ILE A 77 -0.84 -21.91 -18.77
CA ILE A 77 -0.08 -21.55 -19.97
C ILE A 77 1.40 -21.33 -19.60
N LEU A 78 1.67 -20.52 -18.58
CA LEU A 78 3.03 -20.15 -18.15
C LEU A 78 3.82 -21.36 -17.65
N SER A 79 3.19 -22.29 -16.93
CA SER A 79 3.85 -23.52 -16.47
C SER A 79 4.32 -24.44 -17.60
N ASN A 80 3.74 -24.30 -18.80
CA ASN A 80 4.11 -25.09 -19.97
C ASN A 80 4.90 -24.28 -21.02
N LEU A 81 5.02 -22.95 -20.84
CA LEU A 81 5.74 -22.06 -21.74
C LEU A 81 7.17 -21.86 -21.22
N PRO A 82 8.21 -22.35 -21.91
CA PRO A 82 9.59 -22.17 -21.47
C PRO A 82 10.03 -20.71 -21.60
N SER A 83 10.28 -20.05 -20.46
CA SER A 83 10.71 -18.63 -20.41
C SER A 83 12.05 -18.39 -21.11
N ASP A 84 12.98 -19.34 -21.04
CA ASP A 84 14.30 -19.29 -21.70
C ASP A 84 14.21 -19.28 -23.24
N LYS A 85 13.16 -19.88 -23.81
CA LYS A 85 12.98 -19.98 -25.27
C LYS A 85 12.01 -18.96 -25.83
N MET A 86 11.00 -18.59 -25.04
CA MET A 86 9.94 -17.67 -25.43
C MET A 86 9.77 -16.52 -24.42
N PRO A 87 10.85 -15.79 -24.08
CA PRO A 87 10.83 -14.83 -22.98
C PRO A 87 9.81 -13.71 -23.23
N LEU A 88 9.74 -13.18 -24.45
CA LEU A 88 8.78 -12.12 -24.78
C LEU A 88 7.33 -12.51 -24.49
N GLN A 89 6.90 -13.68 -24.97
CA GLN A 89 5.52 -14.16 -24.79
C GLN A 89 5.25 -14.52 -23.33
N TRP A 90 6.25 -15.08 -22.65
CA TRP A 90 6.16 -15.44 -21.24
C TRP A 90 5.93 -14.20 -20.37
N TYR A 91 6.79 -13.19 -20.50
CA TYR A 91 6.67 -11.95 -19.72
C TYR A 91 5.43 -11.12 -20.09
N GLU A 92 4.97 -11.16 -21.35
CA GLU A 92 3.71 -10.51 -21.75
C GLU A 92 2.49 -11.14 -21.07
N LEU A 93 2.44 -12.47 -20.99
CA LEU A 93 1.38 -13.20 -20.29
C LEU A 93 1.47 -13.01 -18.77
N GLU A 94 2.68 -13.00 -18.22
CA GLU A 94 2.90 -12.76 -16.78
C GLU A 94 2.51 -11.33 -16.37
N LEU A 95 2.78 -10.34 -17.21
CA LEU A 95 2.32 -8.97 -16.99
C LEU A 95 0.79 -8.91 -16.86
N TRP A 96 0.05 -9.68 -17.67
CA TRP A 96 -1.40 -9.78 -17.51
C TRP A 96 -1.79 -10.50 -16.24
N ARG A 97 -1.11 -11.60 -15.88
CA ARG A 97 -1.37 -12.30 -14.61
C ARG A 97 -1.26 -11.35 -13.43
N LEU A 98 -0.18 -10.56 -13.36
CA LEU A 98 0.05 -9.57 -12.31
C LEU A 98 -1.04 -8.50 -12.26
N ARG A 99 -1.46 -7.96 -13.42
CA ARG A 99 -2.53 -6.95 -13.48
C ARG A 99 -3.87 -7.49 -13.00
N TYR A 100 -4.30 -8.64 -13.52
CA TYR A 100 -5.55 -9.27 -13.12
C TYR A 100 -5.54 -9.67 -11.65
N ALA A 101 -4.41 -10.18 -11.14
CA ALA A 101 -4.27 -10.51 -9.72
C ALA A 101 -4.30 -9.25 -8.83
N SER A 102 -3.68 -8.15 -9.25
CA SER A 102 -3.71 -6.87 -8.54
C SER A 102 -5.13 -6.30 -8.48
N MET A 103 -5.84 -6.29 -9.61
CA MET A 103 -7.23 -5.85 -9.68
C MET A 103 -8.12 -6.70 -8.77
N TYR A 104 -7.88 -8.02 -8.77
CA TYR A 104 -8.60 -8.92 -7.88
C TYR A 104 -8.33 -8.63 -6.40
N ALA A 105 -7.08 -8.42 -6.02
CA ALA A 105 -6.72 -8.06 -4.65
C ALA A 105 -7.34 -6.73 -4.21
N LEU A 106 -7.29 -5.70 -5.06
CA LEU A 106 -7.80 -4.36 -4.75
C LEU A 106 -9.34 -4.35 -4.58
N GLN A 107 -10.07 -4.97 -5.50
CA GLN A 107 -11.54 -4.89 -5.50
C GLN A 107 -12.16 -5.71 -4.37
N TRP A 108 -11.74 -6.97 -4.21
CA TRP A 108 -12.36 -7.87 -3.24
C TRP A 108 -11.68 -7.80 -1.86
N GLY A 109 -10.42 -7.34 -1.79
CA GLY A 109 -9.70 -7.15 -0.53
C GLY A 109 -10.19 -5.96 0.30
N HIS A 110 -10.43 -4.82 -0.34
CA HIS A 110 -10.97 -3.63 0.36
C HIS A 110 -12.43 -3.80 0.79
N GLY A 111 -13.20 -4.66 0.13
CA GLY A 111 -14.61 -4.94 0.48
C GLY A 111 -14.82 -5.90 1.66
N GLY A 112 -13.74 -6.45 2.25
CA GLY A 112 -13.84 -7.43 3.35
C GLY A 112 -14.34 -8.82 2.94
N GLU A 113 -14.75 -9.03 1.67
CA GLU A 113 -15.25 -10.31 1.17
C GLU A 113 -14.17 -11.41 1.17
N LEU A 114 -12.88 -11.05 1.02
CA LEU A 114 -11.76 -11.98 1.15
C LEU A 114 -11.56 -12.54 2.57
N GLN A 115 -12.29 -12.04 3.58
CA GLN A 115 -12.15 -12.48 4.99
C GLN A 115 -12.87 -13.81 5.29
N VAL A 116 -13.87 -14.22 4.51
CA VAL A 116 -14.71 -15.38 4.83
C VAL A 116 -14.20 -16.64 4.10
N ALA A 117 -13.15 -17.25 4.66
CA ALA A 117 -12.83 -18.68 4.56
C ALA A 117 -12.68 -19.38 3.17
N GLY A 118 -12.74 -18.67 2.03
CA GLY A 118 -12.62 -19.30 0.70
C GLY A 118 -11.54 -18.71 -0.21
N THR A 119 -11.23 -17.43 -0.07
CA THR A 119 -10.50 -16.68 -1.10
C THR A 119 -9.01 -16.53 -0.85
N ALA A 120 -8.54 -16.80 0.38
CA ALA A 120 -7.13 -17.05 0.66
C ALA A 120 -6.61 -18.25 -0.14
N HIS A 121 -7.45 -19.24 -0.48
CA HIS A 121 -7.08 -20.35 -1.38
C HIS A 121 -7.08 -19.96 -2.87
N ALA A 122 -7.97 -19.07 -3.31
CA ALA A 122 -7.98 -18.54 -4.68
C ALA A 122 -6.77 -17.63 -4.93
N LEU A 123 -6.50 -16.69 -4.02
CA LEU A 123 -5.27 -15.91 -4.02
C LEU A 123 -4.05 -16.81 -3.82
N ALA A 124 -4.04 -17.77 -2.89
CA ALA A 124 -2.89 -18.69 -2.75
C ALA A 124 -2.63 -19.48 -4.04
N ASN A 125 -3.63 -20.05 -4.72
CA ASN A 125 -3.42 -20.76 -5.99
C ASN A 125 -2.93 -19.84 -7.13
N VAL A 126 -3.32 -18.56 -7.11
CA VAL A 126 -2.81 -17.53 -8.04
C VAL A 126 -1.39 -17.09 -7.66
N LEU A 127 -1.09 -17.00 -6.36
CA LEU A 127 0.18 -16.57 -5.77
C LEU A 127 1.26 -17.67 -5.76
N ILE A 128 0.87 -18.96 -5.76
CA ILE A 128 1.76 -20.15 -5.70
C ILE A 128 2.73 -20.26 -6.89
N GLY A 129 2.71 -19.32 -7.84
CA GLY A 129 3.77 -19.20 -8.86
C GLY A 129 4.14 -17.77 -9.24
N ILE A 130 3.66 -16.74 -8.54
CA ILE A 130 4.03 -15.34 -8.81
C ILE A 130 5.20 -14.99 -7.91
N GLN A 131 6.40 -14.98 -8.49
CA GLN A 131 7.64 -14.51 -7.86
C GLN A 131 8.30 -13.50 -8.79
N THR A 132 9.13 -12.62 -8.24
CA THR A 132 9.95 -11.76 -9.09
C THR A 132 11.01 -12.59 -9.80
N MET A 133 10.92 -12.64 -11.12
CA MET A 133 11.93 -13.27 -11.96
C MET A 133 13.01 -12.27 -12.33
N ASP A 134 14.22 -12.79 -12.55
CA ASP A 134 15.31 -11.99 -13.11
C ASP A 134 15.05 -11.77 -14.61
N VAL A 135 14.90 -10.51 -15.00
CA VAL A 135 14.64 -10.10 -16.39
C VAL A 135 15.89 -10.05 -17.27
N GLN A 136 17.01 -10.62 -16.82
CA GLN A 136 18.28 -10.68 -17.56
C GLN A 136 18.15 -11.26 -18.97
N ASP A 137 17.25 -12.22 -19.18
CA ASP A 137 16.97 -12.86 -20.46
C ASP A 137 16.26 -11.95 -21.48
N LEU A 138 15.68 -10.84 -21.02
CA LEU A 138 15.12 -9.79 -21.87
C LEU A 138 16.15 -8.76 -22.31
N ILE A 139 17.33 -8.67 -21.68
CA ILE A 139 18.33 -7.65 -22.01
C ILE A 139 18.91 -7.91 -23.41
N VAL A 140 18.95 -6.86 -24.21
CA VAL A 140 19.61 -6.86 -25.52
C VAL A 140 20.35 -5.54 -25.72
N ASP A 141 21.26 -5.53 -26.70
CA ASP A 141 21.99 -4.34 -27.11
C ASP A 141 21.06 -3.25 -27.69
N TRP A 142 21.50 -2.00 -27.62
CA TRP A 142 20.73 -0.81 -28.06
C TRP A 142 20.36 -0.81 -29.55
N ASP A 143 21.15 -1.49 -30.38
CA ASP A 143 20.94 -1.63 -31.82
C ASP A 143 20.12 -2.87 -32.20
N HIS A 144 19.76 -3.71 -31.22
CA HIS A 144 18.93 -4.89 -31.46
C HIS A 144 17.52 -4.48 -31.94
N PRO A 145 16.94 -5.15 -32.96
CA PRO A 145 15.62 -4.77 -33.51
C PRO A 145 14.47 -4.79 -32.50
N GLU A 146 14.58 -5.62 -31.47
CA GLU A 146 13.57 -5.76 -30.40
C GLU A 146 13.88 -4.92 -29.15
N PHE A 147 14.93 -4.08 -29.15
CA PHE A 147 15.38 -3.33 -27.96
C PHE A 147 14.25 -2.56 -27.27
N GLU A 148 13.49 -1.74 -28.02
CA GLU A 148 12.39 -0.97 -27.43
C GLU A 148 11.28 -1.84 -26.86
N LYS A 149 10.93 -2.94 -27.56
CA LYS A 149 9.89 -3.87 -27.10
C LYS A 149 10.33 -4.52 -25.78
N ARG A 150 11.56 -5.00 -25.72
CA ARG A 150 12.14 -5.66 -24.54
C ARG A 150 12.32 -4.69 -23.38
N ARG A 151 12.81 -3.47 -23.63
CA ARG A 151 12.89 -2.40 -22.62
C ARG A 151 11.53 -2.12 -21.98
N LYS A 152 10.49 -1.89 -22.81
CA LYS A 152 9.13 -1.63 -22.30
C LYS A 152 8.62 -2.82 -21.47
N LEU A 153 8.89 -4.05 -21.92
CA LEU A 153 8.47 -5.24 -21.20
C LEU A 153 9.18 -5.39 -19.85
N ILE A 154 10.51 -5.16 -19.80
CA ILE A 154 11.30 -5.15 -18.56
C ILE A 154 10.71 -4.16 -17.55
N LEU A 155 10.56 -2.89 -17.95
CA LEU A 155 10.09 -1.84 -17.03
C LEU A 155 8.63 -2.08 -16.61
N ASN A 156 7.75 -2.49 -17.52
CA ASN A 156 6.35 -2.75 -17.18
C ASN A 156 6.18 -3.97 -16.28
N TYR A 157 6.93 -5.05 -16.51
CA TYR A 157 6.89 -6.24 -15.67
C TYR A 157 7.33 -5.92 -14.25
N LEU A 158 8.49 -5.28 -14.10
CA LEU A 158 9.03 -4.93 -12.79
C LEU A 158 8.12 -3.93 -12.05
N ASN A 159 7.55 -2.95 -12.77
CA ASN A 159 6.55 -2.04 -12.22
C ASN A 159 5.32 -2.80 -11.72
N SER A 160 4.69 -3.61 -12.57
CA SER A 160 3.53 -4.41 -12.16
C SER A 160 3.86 -5.41 -11.04
N ALA A 161 5.09 -5.93 -10.97
CA ALA A 161 5.49 -6.84 -9.91
C ALA A 161 5.58 -6.13 -8.55
N TYR A 162 6.30 -5.01 -8.42
CA TYR A 162 6.35 -4.33 -7.11
C TYR A 162 4.99 -3.75 -6.73
N LEU A 163 4.21 -3.21 -7.69
CA LEU A 163 2.85 -2.72 -7.44
C LEU A 163 1.97 -3.83 -6.87
N PHE A 164 2.02 -5.02 -7.48
CA PHE A 164 1.24 -6.17 -7.03
C PHE A 164 1.60 -6.58 -5.60
N PHE A 165 2.88 -6.85 -5.31
CA PHE A 165 3.29 -7.32 -4.00
C PHE A 165 3.04 -6.29 -2.89
N PHE A 166 3.30 -5.01 -3.16
CA PHE A 166 3.00 -3.95 -2.20
C PHE A 166 1.49 -3.78 -1.99
N SER A 167 0.68 -3.88 -3.05
CA SER A 167 -0.78 -3.82 -2.94
C SER A 167 -1.36 -4.97 -2.12
N LEU A 168 -0.81 -6.20 -2.22
CA LEU A 168 -1.24 -7.31 -1.35
C LEU A 168 -1.05 -6.98 0.13
N CYS A 169 0.07 -6.34 0.48
CA CYS A 169 0.34 -5.93 1.85
C CYS A 169 -0.61 -4.83 2.34
N THR A 170 -1.06 -3.92 1.47
CA THR A 170 -1.96 -2.82 1.85
C THR A 170 -3.45 -3.19 1.82
N SER A 171 -3.85 -4.12 0.95
CA SER A 171 -5.26 -4.44 0.69
C SER A 171 -5.82 -5.58 1.53
N LEU A 172 -4.96 -6.29 2.28
CA LEU A 172 -5.38 -7.41 3.12
C LEU A 172 -5.25 -7.04 4.61
N ASN A 173 -6.35 -7.14 5.34
CA ASN A 173 -6.41 -6.79 6.77
C ASN A 173 -5.78 -7.85 7.69
N HIS A 174 -5.74 -9.10 7.24
CA HIS A 174 -5.07 -10.20 7.94
C HIS A 174 -4.13 -10.91 6.98
N ILE A 175 -2.85 -10.83 7.27
CA ILE A 175 -1.81 -11.51 6.51
C ILE A 175 -0.92 -12.23 7.51
N TYR A 176 -0.52 -13.47 7.20
CA TYR A 176 0.46 -14.15 8.02
C TYR A 176 1.82 -13.46 7.89
N LYS A 177 2.58 -13.45 8.98
CA LYS A 177 3.88 -12.79 9.02
C LYS A 177 4.83 -13.22 7.89
N HIS A 178 4.91 -14.52 7.63
CA HIS A 178 5.79 -15.08 6.60
C HIS A 178 5.39 -14.67 5.17
N ASP A 179 4.09 -14.51 4.92
CA ASP A 179 3.57 -14.03 3.63
C ASP A 179 3.93 -12.56 3.43
N VAL A 180 3.79 -11.72 4.46
CA VAL A 180 4.23 -10.31 4.38
C VAL A 180 5.74 -10.22 4.20
N GLU A 181 6.53 -11.00 4.95
CA GLU A 181 7.98 -11.07 4.77
C GLU A 181 8.35 -11.45 3.32
N HIS A 182 7.66 -12.44 2.76
CA HIS A 182 7.86 -12.87 1.39
C HIS A 182 7.48 -11.75 0.39
N TRP A 183 6.25 -11.23 0.44
CA TRP A 183 5.76 -10.24 -0.52
C TRP A 183 6.54 -8.94 -0.45
N LEU A 184 6.87 -8.44 0.75
CA LEU A 184 7.73 -7.26 0.88
C LEU A 184 9.12 -7.51 0.29
N SER A 185 9.70 -8.70 0.51
CA SER A 185 10.99 -9.06 -0.09
C SER A 185 10.93 -9.07 -1.61
N GLU A 186 9.88 -9.65 -2.19
CA GLU A 186 9.68 -9.68 -3.64
C GLU A 186 9.43 -8.27 -4.21
N GLY A 187 8.57 -7.47 -3.58
CA GLY A 187 8.32 -6.08 -3.99
C GLY A 187 9.58 -5.21 -3.97
N VAL A 188 10.41 -5.35 -2.92
CA VAL A 188 11.68 -4.61 -2.82
C VAL A 188 12.71 -5.12 -3.85
N LYS A 189 12.79 -6.43 -4.10
CA LYS A 189 13.65 -6.98 -5.17
C LYS A 189 13.24 -6.46 -6.55
N ALA A 190 11.95 -6.43 -6.87
CA ALA A 190 11.45 -5.84 -8.11
C ALA A 190 11.80 -4.35 -8.21
N SER A 191 11.65 -3.59 -7.12
CA SER A 191 12.02 -2.17 -7.05
C SER A 191 13.51 -1.95 -7.32
N ILE A 192 14.38 -2.74 -6.70
CA ILE A 192 15.84 -2.70 -6.90
C ILE A 192 16.20 -3.01 -8.36
N GLN A 193 15.64 -4.08 -8.93
CA GLN A 193 15.84 -4.41 -10.33
C GLN A 193 15.34 -3.28 -11.24
N TYR A 194 14.17 -2.71 -10.95
CA TYR A 194 13.59 -1.61 -11.72
C TYR A 194 14.56 -0.42 -11.76
N LEU A 195 15.09 0.00 -10.61
CA LEU A 195 16.06 1.08 -10.49
C LEU A 195 17.37 0.80 -11.25
N LYS A 196 17.86 -0.45 -11.20
CA LYS A 196 19.04 -0.89 -11.98
C LYS A 196 18.79 -0.78 -13.49
N TYR A 197 17.62 -1.18 -13.95
CA TYR A 197 17.28 -1.12 -15.38
C TYR A 197 16.94 0.31 -15.84
N LEU A 198 16.38 1.15 -14.96
CA LEU A 198 16.28 2.59 -15.22
C LEU A 198 17.67 3.17 -15.51
N ASP A 199 18.68 2.90 -14.68
CA ASP A 199 20.05 3.38 -14.91
C ASP A 199 20.58 2.90 -16.27
N TYR A 200 20.36 1.63 -16.59
CA TYR A 200 20.82 1.05 -17.86
C TYR A 200 20.14 1.69 -19.09
N PHE A 201 18.86 2.03 -18.98
CA PHE A 201 18.07 2.62 -20.08
C PHE A 201 18.08 4.15 -20.11
N TRP A 202 18.64 4.81 -19.10
CA TRP A 202 18.76 6.26 -19.03
C TRP A 202 19.89 6.78 -19.92
N ASN A 203 19.55 7.06 -21.18
CA ASN A 203 20.44 7.74 -22.11
C ASN A 203 19.62 8.63 -23.06
N VAL A 204 19.46 9.90 -22.68
CA VAL A 204 18.63 10.86 -23.42
C VAL A 204 19.04 10.97 -24.90
N PRO A 205 20.34 11.14 -25.26
CA PRO A 205 20.73 11.22 -26.67
C PRO A 205 20.41 9.97 -27.48
N LYS A 206 20.66 8.76 -26.93
CA LYS A 206 20.34 7.51 -27.64
C LYS A 206 18.84 7.30 -27.78
N ASN A 207 18.05 7.64 -26.75
CA ASN A 207 16.60 7.53 -26.79
C ASN A 207 15.99 8.42 -27.88
N ILE A 208 16.42 9.68 -27.97
CA ILE A 208 16.00 10.60 -29.04
C ILE A 208 16.40 10.06 -30.42
N GLN A 209 17.62 9.54 -30.56
CA GLN A 209 18.08 8.96 -31.83
C GLN A 209 17.25 7.75 -32.27
N LEU A 210 16.85 6.88 -31.34
CA LEU A 210 15.99 5.73 -31.61
C LEU A 210 14.60 6.19 -32.08
N GLU A 211 14.03 7.19 -31.41
CA GLU A 211 12.73 7.74 -31.79
C GLU A 211 12.76 8.40 -33.17
N LYS A 212 13.78 9.23 -33.45
CA LYS A 212 13.96 9.87 -34.77
C LYS A 212 14.13 8.84 -35.90
N LYS A 213 14.75 7.68 -35.63
CA LYS A 213 14.86 6.58 -36.62
C LYS A 213 13.52 5.92 -36.90
N LYS A 214 12.68 5.74 -35.88
CA LYS A 214 11.41 5.00 -35.94
C LYS A 214 10.26 5.85 -36.46
N TYR A 215 10.23 7.13 -36.12
CA TYR A 215 9.09 8.04 -36.31
C TYR A 215 9.31 9.09 -37.39
N LYS A 216 10.03 8.77 -38.48
CA LYS A 216 10.28 9.68 -39.62
C LYS A 216 9.02 10.37 -40.21
N ASN A 217 7.81 9.91 -39.88
CA ASN A 217 6.53 10.42 -40.38
C ASN A 217 5.44 10.65 -39.30
N VAL A 218 5.74 10.57 -38.00
CA VAL A 218 4.73 10.80 -36.92
C VAL A 218 4.86 12.22 -36.40
N ARG A 219 3.72 12.92 -36.24
CA ARG A 219 3.66 14.34 -35.86
C ARG A 219 3.97 14.59 -34.39
N ASP A 220 3.73 13.60 -33.53
CA ASP A 220 3.79 13.77 -32.08
C ASP A 220 4.98 12.99 -31.49
N PRO A 221 5.89 13.64 -30.75
CA PRO A 221 7.02 13.00 -30.07
C PRO A 221 6.54 12.11 -28.91
N ASN A 222 7.30 11.06 -28.59
CA ASN A 222 6.93 10.09 -27.54
C ASN A 222 7.76 10.29 -26.27
N TYR A 223 7.27 11.07 -25.31
CA TYR A 223 8.00 11.28 -24.05
C TYR A 223 7.82 10.16 -23.01
N SER A 224 7.19 9.05 -23.42
CA SER A 224 6.87 7.95 -22.51
C SER A 224 8.00 7.37 -21.68
N PRO A 225 9.24 7.26 -22.20
CA PRO A 225 10.35 6.71 -21.41
C PRO A 225 10.74 7.62 -20.23
N TYR A 226 10.58 8.94 -20.40
CA TYR A 226 11.00 9.93 -19.40
C TYR A 226 9.99 10.02 -18.27
N TYR A 227 8.69 10.19 -18.56
CA TYR A 227 7.67 10.21 -17.50
C TYR A 227 7.64 8.87 -16.74
N ALA A 228 7.80 7.73 -17.44
CA ALA A 228 7.81 6.42 -16.78
C ALA A 228 8.96 6.27 -15.79
N THR A 229 10.11 6.91 -16.05
CA THR A 229 11.24 6.92 -15.12
C THR A 229 10.91 7.72 -13.86
N PHE A 230 10.31 8.91 -14.02
CA PHE A 230 9.95 9.77 -12.89
C PHE A 230 8.84 9.14 -12.04
N ALA A 231 7.76 8.68 -12.67
CA ALA A 231 6.64 8.00 -12.02
C ALA A 231 7.06 6.70 -11.32
N GLY A 232 7.97 5.92 -11.91
CA GLY A 232 8.45 4.69 -11.29
C GLY A 232 9.20 4.92 -9.98
N ILE A 233 10.01 5.98 -9.90
CA ILE A 233 10.69 6.36 -8.64
C ILE A 233 9.67 6.83 -7.61
N ASP A 234 8.74 7.70 -8.02
CA ASP A 234 7.70 8.23 -7.14
C ASP A 234 6.83 7.11 -6.55
N TYR A 235 6.37 6.16 -7.36
CA TYR A 235 5.58 5.03 -6.89
C TYR A 235 6.35 4.14 -5.92
N ILE A 236 7.61 3.83 -6.19
CA ILE A 236 8.44 3.05 -5.25
C ILE A 236 8.51 3.77 -3.90
N VAL A 237 8.75 5.08 -3.89
CA VAL A 237 8.81 5.89 -2.66
C VAL A 237 7.47 5.85 -1.92
N SER A 238 6.37 6.13 -2.61
CA SER A 238 5.02 6.19 -2.03
C SER A 238 4.61 4.86 -1.39
N PHE A 239 4.81 3.73 -2.09
CA PHE A 239 4.49 2.41 -1.51
C PHE A 239 5.36 2.07 -0.31
N LEU A 240 6.65 2.39 -0.35
CA LEU A 240 7.54 2.15 0.78
C LEU A 240 7.12 2.97 2.01
N LEU A 241 6.66 4.21 1.81
CA LEU A 241 6.12 5.05 2.87
C LEU A 241 4.84 4.45 3.48
N ASP A 242 3.91 3.98 2.66
CA ASP A 242 2.66 3.36 3.15
C ASP A 242 2.92 2.06 3.92
N LEU A 243 3.93 1.30 3.50
CA LEU A 243 4.29 0.00 4.07
C LEU A 243 5.24 0.09 5.27
N GLN A 244 5.71 1.29 5.63
CA GLN A 244 6.66 1.49 6.73
C GLN A 244 6.16 0.93 8.06
N LYS A 245 4.83 0.85 8.25
CA LYS A 245 4.17 0.24 9.41
C LYS A 245 4.60 -1.21 9.66
N TYR A 246 4.94 -1.97 8.61
CA TYR A 246 5.36 -3.37 8.73
C TYR A 246 6.84 -3.51 9.09
N PHE A 247 7.72 -2.68 8.52
CA PHE A 247 9.18 -2.83 8.67
C PHE A 247 9.62 -2.73 10.12
N PHE A 248 9.01 -1.81 10.87
CA PHE A 248 9.48 -1.46 12.20
C PHE A 248 8.70 -2.13 13.34
N ARG A 249 7.43 -2.50 13.11
CA ARG A 249 6.57 -2.99 14.20
C ARG A 249 6.75 -4.49 14.47
N ASP A 250 6.76 -5.31 13.43
CA ASP A 250 6.51 -6.75 13.59
C ASP A 250 7.77 -7.63 13.48
N ASN A 251 8.97 -7.05 13.60
CA ASN A 251 10.25 -7.74 13.39
C ASN A 251 10.25 -8.52 12.05
N ILE A 252 9.69 -7.92 11.00
CA ILE A 252 9.66 -8.48 9.65
C ILE A 252 11.09 -8.54 9.12
N LYS A 253 11.50 -9.70 8.63
CA LYS A 253 12.79 -9.87 7.94
C LYS A 253 12.60 -9.79 6.44
N ILE A 254 13.10 -8.71 5.86
CA ILE A 254 13.12 -8.53 4.41
C ILE A 254 14.46 -9.03 3.87
N ASP A 255 14.43 -10.10 3.08
CA ASP A 255 15.62 -10.69 2.47
C ASP A 255 16.00 -9.94 1.19
N THR A 256 16.78 -8.87 1.38
CA THR A 256 17.40 -8.13 0.29
C THR A 256 18.91 -8.10 0.52
N LYS A 257 19.66 -8.55 -0.49
CA LYS A 257 21.13 -8.61 -0.44
C LYS A 257 21.80 -7.30 -0.82
N GLU A 258 21.04 -6.26 -1.15
CA GLU A 258 21.53 -5.01 -1.74
C GLU A 258 21.27 -3.79 -0.87
N GLU A 259 22.17 -2.80 -0.93
CA GLU A 259 22.22 -1.64 -0.05
C GLU A 259 21.35 -0.45 -0.50
N ILE A 260 20.68 -0.52 -1.67
CA ILE A 260 19.94 0.61 -2.25
C ILE A 260 18.71 0.97 -1.39
N ILE A 261 18.04 -0.02 -0.82
CA ILE A 261 16.86 0.17 0.04
C ILE A 261 17.14 -0.54 1.37
N ASN A 262 17.41 0.24 2.42
CA ASN A 262 17.68 -0.29 3.75
C ASN A 262 16.49 -0.07 4.67
N LEU A 263 15.85 -1.16 5.08
CA LEU A 263 14.62 -1.16 5.88
C LEU A 263 14.85 -1.54 7.35
N ARG A 264 16.12 -1.66 7.79
CA ARG A 264 16.46 -2.23 9.11
C ARG A 264 16.13 -1.30 10.26
N GLU A 265 16.30 0.01 10.06
CA GLU A 265 16.15 1.06 11.07
C GLU A 265 15.43 2.25 10.42
N PRO A 266 14.56 2.98 11.17
CA PRO A 266 13.82 4.13 10.63
C PRO A 266 14.70 5.18 9.96
N GLU A 267 15.86 5.50 10.54
CA GLU A 267 16.80 6.48 10.00
C GLU A 267 17.38 5.99 8.66
N LYS A 268 17.75 4.71 8.59
CA LYS A 268 18.30 4.11 7.36
C LYS A 268 17.26 4.00 6.26
N PHE A 269 16.00 3.81 6.64
CA PHE A 269 14.87 3.83 5.72
C PHE A 269 14.66 5.24 5.14
N LEU A 270 14.58 6.26 5.99
CA LEU A 270 14.43 7.65 5.55
C LEU A 270 15.63 8.10 4.68
N GLU A 271 16.86 7.71 5.04
CA GLU A 271 18.06 7.91 4.20
C GLU A 271 17.92 7.25 2.82
N SER A 272 17.33 6.05 2.75
CA SER A 272 17.11 5.33 1.49
C SER A 272 16.10 6.07 0.61
N LEU A 273 14.98 6.52 1.19
CA LEU A 273 13.97 7.31 0.47
C LEU A 273 14.54 8.61 -0.06
N GLN A 274 15.33 9.33 0.74
CA GLN A 274 15.99 10.56 0.31
C GLN A 274 16.90 10.31 -0.89
N LYS A 275 17.71 9.24 -0.87
CA LYS A 275 18.58 8.86 -2.01
C LYS A 275 17.79 8.52 -3.27
N LEU A 276 16.62 7.87 -3.15
CA LEU A 276 15.76 7.57 -4.28
C LEU A 276 15.20 8.84 -4.92
N VAL A 277 14.75 9.79 -4.11
CA VAL A 277 14.28 11.10 -4.60
C VAL A 277 15.42 11.88 -5.25
N GLU A 278 16.59 11.95 -4.63
CA GLU A 278 17.78 12.60 -5.20
C GLU A 278 18.17 11.99 -6.55
N LYS A 279 18.02 10.67 -6.71
CA LYS A 279 18.21 9.98 -7.99
C LYS A 279 17.22 10.46 -9.05
N GLY A 280 15.94 10.61 -8.70
CA GLY A 280 14.94 11.19 -9.59
C GLY A 280 15.23 12.65 -9.95
N GLU A 281 15.67 13.47 -8.99
CA GLU A 281 16.09 14.85 -9.25
C GLU A 281 17.29 14.92 -10.22
N ASN A 282 18.25 14.01 -10.09
CA ASN A 282 19.38 13.90 -11.01
C ASN A 282 18.94 13.57 -12.44
N TYR A 283 17.97 12.67 -12.61
CA TYR A 283 17.37 12.39 -13.92
C TYR A 283 16.65 13.60 -14.50
N ILE A 284 15.88 14.33 -13.69
CA ILE A 284 15.20 15.55 -14.12
C ILE A 284 16.21 16.62 -14.55
N ALA A 285 17.29 16.80 -13.78
CA ALA A 285 18.35 17.75 -14.09
C ALA A 285 19.08 17.39 -15.40
N ASP A 286 19.42 16.11 -15.58
CA ASP A 286 20.03 15.61 -16.81
C ASP A 286 19.08 15.79 -18.02
N PHE A 287 17.80 15.48 -17.85
CA PHE A 287 16.79 15.69 -18.89
C PHE A 287 16.67 17.16 -19.29
N LYS A 288 16.52 18.07 -18.31
CA LYS A 288 16.47 19.53 -18.53
C LYS A 288 17.68 20.03 -19.28
N LYS A 289 18.88 19.59 -18.89
CA LYS A 289 20.12 19.95 -19.57
C LYS A 289 20.09 19.58 -21.07
N HIS A 290 19.61 18.39 -21.42
CA HIS A 290 19.52 17.98 -22.83
C HIS A 290 18.43 18.74 -23.61
N VAL A 291 17.37 19.18 -22.94
CA VAL A 291 16.36 20.09 -23.52
C VAL A 291 17.01 21.44 -23.83
N ASP A 292 17.73 22.01 -22.87
CA ASP A 292 18.42 23.30 -23.02
C ASP A 292 19.54 23.25 -24.08
N GLU A 293 20.20 22.10 -24.23
CA GLU A 293 21.23 21.85 -25.25
C GLU A 293 20.65 21.59 -26.65
N GLY A 294 19.32 21.55 -26.80
CA GLY A 294 18.65 21.45 -28.10
C GLY A 294 18.74 20.06 -28.75
N PHE A 295 18.77 18.98 -27.95
CA PHE A 295 18.73 17.61 -28.47
C PHE A 295 17.37 17.25 -29.09
N PHE A 296 16.30 17.88 -28.60
CA PHE A 296 14.95 17.81 -29.14
C PHE A 296 14.78 18.79 -30.31
N ASP A 297 13.81 18.57 -31.18
CA ASP A 297 13.58 19.46 -32.32
C ASP A 297 13.09 20.84 -31.85
N ILE A 298 13.33 21.92 -32.61
CA ILE A 298 13.06 23.31 -32.19
C ILE A 298 11.58 23.58 -31.82
N ASN A 299 10.66 22.75 -32.31
CA ASN A 299 9.23 22.87 -32.01
C ASN A 299 8.77 21.93 -30.87
N GLU A 300 9.68 21.17 -30.28
CA GLU A 300 9.43 20.25 -29.19
C GLU A 300 9.75 20.90 -27.84
N GLU A 301 8.75 20.94 -26.96
CA GLU A 301 8.89 21.44 -25.59
C GLU A 301 8.56 20.31 -24.59
N PRO A 302 9.43 19.30 -24.44
CA PRO A 302 9.16 18.12 -23.62
C PRO A 302 8.89 18.43 -22.14
N LEU A 303 9.51 19.48 -21.59
CA LEU A 303 9.24 19.94 -20.24
C LEU A 303 7.86 20.62 -20.11
N ASN A 304 7.21 20.92 -21.23
CA ASN A 304 5.86 21.45 -21.27
C ASN A 304 4.78 20.39 -21.46
N ASP A 305 5.15 19.15 -21.76
CA ASP A 305 4.26 18.01 -21.83
C ASP A 305 3.54 17.81 -20.48
N PRO A 306 2.20 17.63 -20.47
CA PRO A 306 1.42 17.50 -19.23
C PRO A 306 1.88 16.35 -18.34
N ASP A 307 2.18 15.18 -18.91
CA ASP A 307 2.54 13.98 -18.13
C ASP A 307 3.94 14.16 -17.50
N ILE A 308 4.87 14.77 -18.23
CA ILE A 308 6.20 15.10 -17.72
C ILE A 308 6.11 16.14 -16.60
N LYS A 309 5.32 17.20 -16.80
CA LYS A 309 5.12 18.24 -15.79
C LYS A 309 4.53 17.68 -14.50
N GLU A 310 3.50 16.85 -14.63
CA GLU A 310 2.80 16.27 -13.49
C GLU A 310 3.73 15.35 -12.71
N THR A 311 4.41 14.41 -13.37
CA THR A 311 5.31 13.46 -12.69
C THR A 311 6.53 14.13 -12.04
N ILE A 312 7.06 15.21 -12.63
CA ILE A 312 8.10 16.04 -11.99
C ILE A 312 7.55 16.71 -10.72
N TYR A 313 6.30 17.16 -10.76
CA TYR A 313 5.64 17.81 -9.64
C TYR A 313 5.32 16.81 -8.52
N GLU A 314 4.83 15.61 -8.85
CA GLU A 314 4.60 14.52 -7.89
C GLU A 314 5.89 14.14 -7.16
N LEU A 315 7.00 13.95 -7.88
CA LEU A 315 8.29 13.64 -7.26
C LEU A 315 8.77 14.78 -6.33
N TYR A 316 8.49 16.04 -6.69
CA TYR A 316 8.76 17.18 -5.81
C TYR A 316 7.92 17.12 -4.53
N VAL A 317 6.64 16.73 -4.62
CA VAL A 317 5.77 16.56 -3.45
C VAL A 317 6.27 15.44 -2.55
N SER A 318 6.68 14.30 -3.12
CA SER A 318 7.29 13.18 -2.39
C SER A 318 8.56 13.59 -1.64
N LYS A 319 9.38 14.47 -2.23
CA LYS A 319 10.53 15.09 -1.54
C LYS A 319 10.11 15.88 -0.31
N ILE A 320 9.10 16.74 -0.46
CA ILE A 320 8.58 17.55 0.65
C ILE A 320 8.01 16.67 1.75
N TRP A 321 7.30 15.61 1.38
CA TRP A 321 6.76 14.64 2.33
C TRP A 321 7.87 13.95 3.13
N ILE A 322 8.88 13.38 2.48
CA ILE A 322 10.02 12.75 3.16
C ILE A 322 10.72 13.74 4.10
N LYS A 323 10.89 15.00 3.67
CA LYS A 323 11.45 16.05 4.52
C LYS A 323 10.63 16.26 5.79
N GLY A 324 9.30 16.27 5.67
CA GLY A 324 8.38 16.36 6.81
C GLY A 324 8.53 15.20 7.79
N LEU A 325 8.63 13.97 7.28
CA LEU A 325 8.82 12.77 8.10
C LEU A 325 10.15 12.79 8.87
N ILE A 326 11.24 13.20 8.21
CA ILE A 326 12.54 13.38 8.87
C ILE A 326 12.43 14.42 9.99
N ALA A 327 11.84 15.58 9.71
CA ALA A 327 11.68 16.65 10.70
C ALA A 327 10.83 16.21 11.90
N ILE A 328 9.77 15.44 11.68
CA ILE A 328 8.96 14.88 12.78
C ILE A 328 9.73 13.83 13.57
N ASN A 329 10.49 12.94 12.92
CA ASN A 329 11.30 11.96 13.61
C ASN A 329 12.32 12.65 14.54
N GLU A 330 13.02 13.67 14.04
CA GLU A 330 13.95 14.49 14.84
C GLU A 330 13.24 15.25 15.98
N LEU A 331 12.04 15.78 15.73
CA LEU A 331 11.28 16.51 16.75
C LEU A 331 10.73 15.59 17.86
N VAL A 332 10.21 14.42 17.51
CA VAL A 332 9.52 13.52 18.44
C VAL A 332 10.48 12.57 19.14
N ILE A 333 11.46 12.01 18.42
CA ILE A 333 12.40 11.02 18.96
C ILE A 333 13.65 11.69 19.52
N ASN A 334 14.21 12.67 18.79
CA ASN A 334 15.43 13.36 19.21
C ASN A 334 15.16 14.67 19.97
N GLU A 335 13.89 15.00 20.21
CA GLU A 335 13.44 16.20 20.93
C GLU A 335 14.01 17.52 20.36
N ASN A 336 14.29 17.57 19.05
CA ASN A 336 14.88 18.73 18.40
C ASN A 336 13.81 19.75 17.95
N GLU A 337 13.54 20.75 18.78
CA GLU A 337 12.51 21.76 18.52
C GLU A 337 12.82 22.69 17.33
N ASP A 338 14.07 22.79 16.87
CA ASP A 338 14.44 23.64 15.73
C ASP A 338 13.74 23.19 14.42
N GLU A 339 13.38 21.91 14.32
CA GLU A 339 12.69 21.33 13.17
C GLU A 339 11.26 21.84 12.98
N ILE A 340 10.66 22.48 14.00
CA ILE A 340 9.36 23.17 13.86
C ILE A 340 9.44 24.24 12.77
N THR A 341 10.56 24.97 12.68
CA THR A 341 10.73 26.01 11.66
C THR A 341 10.76 25.40 10.26
N SER A 342 11.46 24.28 10.10
CA SER A 342 11.53 23.51 8.84
C SER A 342 10.14 23.10 8.37
N LEU A 343 9.32 22.56 9.28
CA LEU A 343 7.94 22.14 8.98
C LEU A 343 7.04 23.31 8.57
N VAL A 344 7.07 24.41 9.34
CA VAL A 344 6.22 25.58 9.12
C VAL A 344 6.59 26.33 7.84
N GLU A 345 7.87 26.51 7.56
CA GLU A 345 8.31 27.37 6.46
C GLU A 345 8.43 26.63 5.12
N SER A 346 8.63 25.31 5.13
CA SER A 346 9.02 24.59 3.91
C SER A 346 8.29 23.28 3.63
N VAL A 347 7.55 22.72 4.59
CA VAL A 347 6.81 21.47 4.39
C VAL A 347 5.33 21.74 4.22
N ILE A 348 4.68 22.26 5.26
CA ILE A 348 3.22 22.48 5.28
C ILE A 348 2.75 23.36 4.12
N PRO A 349 3.39 24.51 3.80
CA PRO A 349 2.92 25.37 2.71
C PRO A 349 2.93 24.67 1.34
N GLU A 350 3.93 23.83 1.06
CA GLU A 350 4.04 23.12 -0.21
C GLU A 350 3.06 21.94 -0.28
N LEU A 351 2.80 21.25 0.82
CA LEU A 351 1.74 20.23 0.87
C LEU A 351 0.35 20.84 0.69
N PHE A 352 0.07 21.99 1.30
CA PHE A 352 -1.18 22.71 1.06
C PHE A 352 -1.31 23.15 -0.40
N LYS A 353 -0.24 23.65 -1.02
CA LYS A 353 -0.24 24.03 -2.44
C LYS A 353 -0.57 22.84 -3.34
N TYR A 354 -0.13 21.63 -2.99
CA TYR A 354 -0.53 20.41 -3.68
C TYR A 354 -2.02 20.14 -3.56
N VAL A 355 -2.57 20.12 -2.33
CA VAL A 355 -4.01 19.89 -2.12
C VAL A 355 -4.84 20.99 -2.79
N ASP A 356 -4.41 22.24 -2.66
CA ASP A 356 -5.12 23.42 -3.17
C ASP A 356 -5.25 23.45 -4.70
N LYS A 357 -4.35 22.76 -5.41
CA LYS A 357 -4.45 22.55 -6.87
C LYS A 357 -5.78 21.91 -7.27
N TYR A 358 -6.32 21.03 -6.43
CA TYR A 358 -7.54 20.25 -6.71
C TYR A 358 -8.80 20.82 -6.04
N ASN A 359 -8.72 21.94 -5.31
CA ASN A 359 -9.86 22.54 -4.61
C ASN A 359 -11.07 22.81 -5.50
N HIS A 360 -10.86 23.06 -6.79
CA HIS A 360 -11.93 23.29 -7.76
C HIS A 360 -12.82 22.06 -7.97
N LEU A 361 -12.32 20.85 -7.69
CA LEU A 361 -13.07 19.60 -7.80
C LEU A 361 -13.94 19.33 -6.56
N PHE A 362 -13.69 19.99 -5.44
CA PHE A 362 -14.34 19.70 -4.15
C PHE A 362 -15.82 20.07 -4.11
N SER A 363 -16.30 20.83 -5.10
CA SER A 363 -17.71 21.14 -5.27
C SER A 363 -18.50 20.05 -6.00
N GLU A 364 -17.84 19.04 -6.57
CA GLU A 364 -18.49 17.94 -7.28
C GLU A 364 -18.96 16.87 -6.28
N GLU A 365 -20.23 16.44 -6.41
CA GLU A 365 -20.87 15.51 -5.46
C GLU A 365 -20.15 14.15 -5.41
N ASP A 366 -19.70 13.65 -6.56
CA ASP A 366 -19.00 12.37 -6.68
C ASP A 366 -17.49 12.46 -6.42
N PHE A 367 -16.94 13.66 -6.15
CA PHE A 367 -15.50 13.83 -6.00
C PHE A 367 -14.94 12.95 -4.89
N ILE A 368 -15.66 12.85 -3.76
CA ILE A 368 -15.24 12.04 -2.62
C ILE A 368 -15.08 10.57 -2.99
N HIS A 369 -15.68 10.13 -4.11
CA HIS A 369 -15.57 8.77 -4.61
C HIS A 369 -14.44 8.52 -5.60
N SER A 370 -13.69 9.56 -5.97
CA SER A 370 -12.66 9.52 -7.01
C SER A 370 -11.29 9.08 -6.48
N GLN A 371 -10.45 8.56 -7.39
CA GLN A 371 -9.04 8.26 -7.09
C GLN A 371 -8.24 9.52 -6.71
N ILE A 372 -8.64 10.68 -7.24
CA ILE A 372 -8.01 11.97 -6.88
C ILE A 372 -8.28 12.28 -5.40
N ALA A 373 -9.51 12.05 -4.91
CA ALA A 373 -9.82 12.21 -3.50
C ALA A 373 -9.03 11.23 -2.62
N ASP A 374 -8.80 10.00 -3.07
CA ASP A 374 -7.97 9.03 -2.35
C ASP A 374 -6.52 9.52 -2.20
N GLY A 375 -5.95 10.08 -3.29
CA GLY A 375 -4.61 10.70 -3.25
C GLY A 375 -4.53 11.93 -2.34
N ILE A 376 -5.54 12.79 -2.36
CA ILE A 376 -5.61 13.96 -1.47
C ILE A 376 -5.77 13.54 -0.01
N ASN A 377 -6.58 12.52 0.27
CA ASN A 377 -6.74 11.97 1.61
C ASN A 377 -5.38 11.53 2.21
N SER A 378 -4.53 10.86 1.43
CA SER A 378 -3.19 10.48 1.88
C SER A 378 -2.34 11.69 2.26
N ILE A 379 -2.30 12.74 1.44
CA ILE A 379 -1.58 13.97 1.77
C ILE A 379 -2.20 14.70 2.98
N LEU A 380 -3.53 14.72 3.11
CA LEU A 380 -4.20 15.34 4.24
C LEU A 380 -3.89 14.64 5.58
N ASN A 381 -3.67 13.32 5.60
CA ASN A 381 -3.21 12.63 6.82
C ASN A 381 -1.89 13.24 7.33
N GLU A 382 -0.95 13.46 6.42
CA GLU A 382 0.37 14.02 6.74
C GLU A 382 0.29 15.49 7.15
N VAL A 383 -0.54 16.28 6.46
CA VAL A 383 -0.78 17.68 6.83
C VAL A 383 -1.41 17.77 8.22
N ILE A 384 -2.37 16.91 8.56
CA ILE A 384 -2.97 16.85 9.90
C ILE A 384 -1.94 16.45 10.94
N LEU A 385 -1.10 15.46 10.64
CA LEU A 385 -0.01 15.03 11.51
C LEU A 385 0.94 16.21 11.81
N PHE A 386 1.53 16.81 10.77
CA PHE A 386 2.53 17.87 10.94
C PHE A 386 1.93 19.11 11.61
N SER A 387 0.77 19.55 11.14
CA SER A 387 0.07 20.72 11.70
C SER A 387 -0.37 20.46 13.14
N GLY A 388 -0.81 19.24 13.45
CA GLY A 388 -1.24 18.85 14.79
C GLY A 388 -0.10 18.85 15.79
N VAL A 389 1.07 18.33 15.41
CA VAL A 389 2.28 18.39 16.27
C VAL A 389 2.68 19.83 16.54
N ILE A 390 2.72 20.66 15.50
CA ILE A 390 3.03 22.09 15.64
C ILE A 390 2.01 22.77 16.55
N ALA A 391 0.72 22.47 16.39
CA ALA A 391 -0.34 23.06 17.21
C ALA A 391 -0.19 22.66 18.69
N ILE A 392 0.11 21.40 18.98
CA ILE A 392 0.35 20.92 20.35
C ILE A 392 1.58 21.59 20.97
N LYS A 393 2.69 21.70 20.22
CA LYS A 393 3.96 22.24 20.73
C LYS A 393 3.97 23.76 20.84
N THR A 394 3.34 24.47 19.91
CA THR A 394 3.44 25.94 19.79
C THR A 394 2.15 26.69 20.08
N GLY A 395 1.02 25.99 20.16
CA GLY A 395 -0.32 26.58 20.28
C GLY A 395 -0.89 27.17 18.99
N LYS A 396 -0.15 27.19 17.88
CA LYS A 396 -0.61 27.72 16.58
C LYS A 396 -1.59 26.77 15.90
N THR A 397 -2.84 27.19 15.73
CA THR A 397 -3.92 26.36 15.17
C THR A 397 -4.36 26.76 13.76
N SER A 398 -3.72 27.75 13.13
CA SER A 398 -4.13 28.28 11.82
C SER A 398 -4.24 27.21 10.73
N ASP A 399 -3.31 26.26 10.70
CA ASP A 399 -3.29 25.21 9.68
C ASP A 399 -4.40 24.17 9.92
N ILE A 400 -4.69 23.87 11.18
CA ILE A 400 -5.82 23.01 11.58
C ILE A 400 -7.15 23.66 11.23
N GLU A 401 -7.29 24.96 11.49
CA GLU A 401 -8.47 25.75 11.13
C GLU A 401 -8.67 25.79 9.62
N LYS A 402 -7.58 25.92 8.85
CA LYS A 402 -7.63 25.79 7.38
C LYS A 402 -8.16 24.42 6.97
N ILE A 403 -7.65 23.33 7.57
CA ILE A 403 -8.09 21.98 7.24
C ILE A 403 -9.59 21.78 7.49
N GLU A 404 -10.10 22.24 8.63
CA GLU A 404 -11.51 22.10 8.97
C GLU A 404 -12.43 22.92 8.06
N ASN A 405 -11.98 24.10 7.61
CA ASN A 405 -12.80 25.01 6.84
C ASN A 405 -12.73 24.73 5.33
N ASP A 406 -11.52 24.64 4.79
CA ASP A 406 -11.27 24.59 3.34
C ASP A 406 -11.43 23.15 2.83
N TYR A 407 -11.10 22.14 3.64
CA TYR A 407 -11.20 20.72 3.29
C TYR A 407 -12.37 20.00 4.00
N ARG A 408 -13.38 20.77 4.43
CA ARG A 408 -14.56 20.28 5.17
C ARG A 408 -15.27 19.09 4.52
N MET A 409 -15.17 18.94 3.19
CA MET A 409 -15.80 17.83 2.48
C MET A 409 -15.31 16.45 2.95
N PHE A 410 -14.02 16.35 3.31
CA PHE A 410 -13.39 15.14 3.83
C PHE A 410 -13.84 14.79 5.26
N PHE A 411 -14.61 15.69 5.90
CA PHE A 411 -15.13 15.54 7.25
C PHE A 411 -16.67 15.48 7.30
N THR A 412 -17.33 15.30 6.16
CA THR A 412 -18.77 15.02 6.06
C THR A 412 -19.10 13.60 6.53
N GLU A 413 -20.38 13.28 6.77
CA GLU A 413 -20.78 11.93 7.17
C GLU A 413 -20.40 10.86 6.13
N GLU A 414 -20.53 11.19 4.85
CA GLU A 414 -20.15 10.30 3.75
C GLU A 414 -18.63 10.09 3.70
N ALA A 415 -17.85 11.18 3.78
CA ALA A 415 -16.40 11.09 3.83
C ALA A 415 -15.89 10.37 5.09
N MET A 416 -16.58 10.46 6.22
CA MET A 416 -16.26 9.68 7.42
C MET A 416 -16.38 8.17 7.21
N LYS A 417 -17.32 7.72 6.37
CA LYS A 417 -17.47 6.30 6.02
C LYS A 417 -16.37 5.83 5.09
N ARG A 418 -15.95 6.67 4.13
CA ARG A 418 -14.92 6.33 3.14
C ARG A 418 -13.49 6.50 3.66
N TYR A 419 -13.24 7.54 4.44
CA TYR A 419 -11.93 7.91 5.01
C TYR A 419 -11.98 7.96 6.54
N PRO A 420 -12.32 6.84 7.20
CA PRO A 420 -12.49 6.83 8.64
C PRO A 420 -11.16 7.04 9.39
N THR A 421 -10.03 6.65 8.78
CA THR A 421 -8.69 6.72 9.36
C THR A 421 -8.15 8.16 9.39
N LEU A 422 -8.42 8.97 8.36
CA LEU A 422 -8.21 10.42 8.36
C LEU A 422 -9.05 11.12 9.42
N ASN A 423 -10.34 10.79 9.46
CA ASN A 423 -11.27 11.38 10.42
C ASN A 423 -10.93 11.01 11.87
N GLY A 424 -10.45 9.78 12.09
CA GLY A 424 -9.97 9.30 13.37
C GLY A 424 -8.73 10.07 13.82
N LEU A 425 -7.72 10.22 12.95
CA LEU A 425 -6.51 11.01 13.23
C LEU A 425 -6.87 12.43 13.67
N PHE A 426 -7.71 13.10 12.88
CA PHE A 426 -8.14 14.47 13.16
C PHE A 426 -8.92 14.59 14.47
N THR A 427 -9.80 13.63 14.75
CA THR A 427 -10.61 13.63 15.98
C THR A 427 -9.75 13.36 17.21
N THR A 428 -8.79 12.43 17.13
CA THR A 428 -7.81 12.18 18.20
C THR A 428 -6.96 13.41 18.49
N PHE A 429 -6.46 14.10 17.45
CA PHE A 429 -5.78 15.38 17.61
C PHE A 429 -6.66 16.40 18.36
N LYS A 430 -7.93 16.56 17.95
CA LYS A 430 -8.85 17.53 18.60
C LYS A 430 -9.09 17.20 20.06
N ILE A 431 -9.22 15.93 20.40
CA ILE A 431 -9.34 15.46 21.79
C ILE A 431 -8.08 15.84 22.58
N THR A 432 -6.91 15.48 22.07
CA THR A 432 -5.62 15.78 22.70
C THR A 432 -5.45 17.28 22.94
N ASN A 433 -5.67 18.10 21.91
CA ASN A 433 -5.58 19.55 22.02
C ASN A 433 -6.63 20.14 22.99
N SER A 434 -7.86 19.62 23.00
CA SER A 434 -8.91 20.08 23.92
C SER A 434 -8.58 19.77 25.37
N ILE A 435 -7.99 18.60 25.65
CA ILE A 435 -7.56 18.24 27.02
C ILE A 435 -6.43 19.18 27.48
N ILE A 436 -5.42 19.40 26.63
CA ILE A 436 -4.29 20.29 26.93
C ILE A 436 -4.75 21.74 27.18
N LYS A 437 -5.70 22.23 26.37
CA LYS A 437 -6.24 23.60 26.47
C LYS A 437 -7.37 23.77 27.48
N ASP A 438 -7.80 22.70 28.16
CA ASP A 438 -8.93 22.69 29.09
C ASP A 438 -10.29 23.06 28.45
N GLU A 439 -10.52 22.64 27.21
CA GLU A 439 -11.75 22.90 26.44
C GLU A 439 -12.74 21.73 26.54
N ILE A 440 -13.16 21.40 27.76
CA ILE A 440 -13.94 20.18 28.08
C ILE A 440 -15.28 20.09 27.31
N ILE A 441 -15.90 21.23 26.99
CA ILE A 441 -17.23 21.32 26.36
C ILE A 441 -17.30 20.54 25.02
N ASN A 442 -16.18 20.44 24.30
CA ASN A 442 -16.14 19.78 22.99
C ASN A 442 -15.84 18.27 23.07
N LEU A 443 -15.38 17.77 24.21
CA LEU A 443 -14.87 16.40 24.35
C LEU A 443 -15.96 15.34 24.15
N GLU A 444 -17.16 15.56 24.65
CA GLU A 444 -18.29 14.63 24.47
C GLU A 444 -18.64 14.44 22.99
N LYS A 445 -18.69 15.55 22.23
CA LYS A 445 -18.93 15.51 20.78
C LYS A 445 -17.84 14.71 20.05
N TYR A 446 -16.57 14.92 20.38
CA TYR A 446 -15.47 14.20 19.75
C TYR A 446 -15.43 12.72 20.15
N ALA A 447 -15.76 12.40 21.39
CA ALA A 447 -15.85 11.02 21.88
C ALA A 447 -16.94 10.23 21.13
N LEU A 448 -18.14 10.80 20.97
CA LEU A 448 -19.20 10.20 20.17
C LEU A 448 -18.79 10.01 18.70
N LYS A 449 -18.05 10.98 18.13
CA LYS A 449 -17.50 10.88 16.77
C LYS A 449 -16.51 9.71 16.65
N LEU A 450 -15.62 9.50 17.63
CA LEU A 450 -14.72 8.34 17.64
C LEU A 450 -15.48 7.01 17.72
N ILE A 451 -16.51 6.92 18.57
CA ILE A 451 -17.32 5.70 18.66
C ILE A 451 -17.99 5.40 17.31
N GLN A 452 -18.54 6.42 16.64
CA GLN A 452 -19.10 6.24 15.30
C GLN A 452 -18.05 5.77 14.28
N LEU A 453 -16.85 6.38 14.29
CA LEU A 453 -15.74 5.96 13.41
C LEU A 453 -15.31 4.53 13.68
N SER A 454 -15.39 4.05 14.93
CA SER A 454 -15.08 2.67 15.27
C SER A 454 -15.96 1.64 14.56
N GLU A 455 -17.17 2.02 14.16
CA GLU A 455 -18.08 1.18 13.38
C GLU A 455 -17.76 1.23 11.88
N TYR A 456 -17.10 2.28 11.40
CA TYR A 456 -16.65 2.38 10.01
C TYR A 456 -15.27 1.75 9.79
N THR A 457 -14.47 1.58 10.84
CA THR A 457 -13.17 0.90 10.80
C THR A 457 -13.22 -0.56 11.28
N LEU A 458 -14.37 -1.25 11.23
CA LEU A 458 -14.47 -2.65 11.72
C LEU A 458 -13.45 -3.60 11.08
N TYR A 459 -13.06 -3.32 9.83
CA TYR A 459 -12.07 -4.08 9.08
C TYR A 459 -10.61 -3.75 9.45
N GLU A 460 -10.41 -2.65 10.18
CA GLU A 460 -9.15 -2.28 10.84
C GLU A 460 -9.34 -2.47 12.35
N SER A 461 -9.43 -3.73 12.80
CA SER A 461 -9.84 -4.12 14.16
C SER A 461 -9.11 -3.33 15.27
N ARG A 462 -7.84 -2.97 15.05
CA ARG A 462 -7.07 -2.12 15.96
C ARG A 462 -7.61 -0.70 16.07
N ASN A 463 -7.80 -0.02 14.95
CA ASN A 463 -8.35 1.34 14.90
C ASN A 463 -9.78 1.33 15.45
N SER A 464 -10.57 0.32 15.09
CA SER A 464 -11.91 0.09 15.65
C SER A 464 -11.89 0.03 17.18
N PHE A 465 -11.06 -0.84 17.74
CA PHE A 465 -10.98 -1.00 19.19
C PHE A 465 -10.45 0.25 19.89
N SER A 466 -9.39 0.87 19.34
CA SER A 466 -8.78 2.08 19.88
C SER A 466 -9.75 3.26 19.93
N TYR A 467 -10.48 3.52 18.83
CA TYR A 467 -11.47 4.60 18.78
C TYR A 467 -12.64 4.34 19.73
N SER A 468 -13.14 3.11 19.79
CA SER A 468 -14.20 2.72 20.72
C SER A 468 -13.75 2.89 22.17
N LEU A 469 -12.56 2.41 22.53
CA LEU A 469 -12.02 2.55 23.87
C LEU A 469 -11.86 4.02 24.26
N LEU A 470 -11.17 4.82 23.44
CA LEU A 470 -10.89 6.22 23.77
C LEU A 470 -12.20 7.02 23.90
N GLY A 471 -13.13 6.85 22.97
CA GLY A 471 -14.43 7.50 23.01
C GLY A 471 -15.22 7.14 24.28
N ASN A 472 -15.37 5.83 24.56
CA ASN A 472 -16.07 5.39 25.78
C ASN A 472 -15.34 5.84 27.06
N MET A 473 -14.02 5.89 27.07
CA MET A 473 -13.24 6.36 28.22
C MET A 473 -13.52 7.83 28.53
N ILE A 474 -13.53 8.68 27.50
CA ILE A 474 -13.84 10.11 27.67
C ILE A 474 -15.28 10.27 28.20
N LEU A 475 -16.25 9.57 27.62
CA LEU A 475 -17.64 9.62 28.10
C LEU A 475 -17.76 9.16 29.56
N LEU A 476 -16.99 8.15 29.97
CA LEU A 476 -16.96 7.69 31.36
C LEU A 476 -16.40 8.78 32.28
N ILE A 477 -15.25 9.37 31.93
CA ILE A 477 -14.60 10.41 32.75
C ILE A 477 -15.50 11.65 32.88
N LEU A 478 -16.21 12.03 31.81
CA LEU A 478 -17.17 13.14 31.81
C LEU A 478 -18.47 12.81 32.58
N GLY A 479 -18.70 11.55 32.95
CA GLY A 479 -19.92 11.08 33.60
C GLY A 479 -21.12 10.93 32.66
N SER A 480 -20.91 10.93 31.34
CA SER A 480 -21.96 10.73 30.33
C SER A 480 -22.44 9.27 30.26
N ILE A 481 -21.59 8.31 30.63
CA ILE A 481 -21.94 6.88 30.74
C ILE A 481 -21.53 6.33 32.11
N SER A 482 -22.19 5.26 32.55
CA SER A 482 -21.81 4.58 33.79
C SER A 482 -20.58 3.69 33.60
N LYS A 483 -19.97 3.28 34.72
CA LYS A 483 -18.86 2.31 34.69
C LYS A 483 -19.29 0.97 34.11
N GLU A 484 -20.50 0.50 34.45
CA GLU A 484 -21.05 -0.74 33.94
C GLU A 484 -21.29 -0.67 32.43
N GLU A 485 -21.77 0.48 31.94
CA GLU A 485 -21.96 0.72 30.51
C GLU A 485 -20.62 0.75 29.77
N PHE A 486 -19.63 1.46 30.30
CA PHE A 486 -18.26 1.46 29.77
C PHE A 486 -17.69 0.04 29.66
N GLN A 487 -17.75 -0.73 30.75
CA GLN A 487 -17.23 -2.10 30.81
C GLN A 487 -17.92 -3.01 29.79
N LYS A 488 -19.24 -2.87 29.66
CA LYS A 488 -20.02 -3.62 28.67
C LYS A 488 -19.61 -3.24 27.25
N ASN A 489 -19.59 -1.96 26.90
CA ASN A 489 -19.30 -1.50 25.54
C ASN A 489 -17.90 -1.94 25.08
N VAL A 490 -16.90 -1.78 25.94
CA VAL A 490 -15.51 -2.18 25.63
C VAL A 490 -15.37 -3.70 25.53
N ARG A 491 -16.04 -4.45 26.42
CA ARG A 491 -16.04 -5.91 26.38
C ARG A 491 -16.71 -6.45 25.12
N ASP A 492 -17.90 -5.97 24.80
CA ASP A 492 -18.66 -6.39 23.61
C ASP A 492 -17.83 -6.14 22.34
N LYS A 493 -17.16 -4.98 22.26
CA LYS A 493 -16.27 -4.65 21.14
C LYS A 493 -15.02 -5.54 21.10
N PHE A 494 -14.39 -5.77 22.25
CA PHE A 494 -13.21 -6.63 22.34
C PHE A 494 -13.53 -8.07 21.97
N GLU A 495 -14.61 -8.65 22.49
CA GLU A 495 -15.05 -10.02 22.18
C GLU A 495 -15.40 -10.16 20.68
N TYR A 496 -16.00 -9.14 20.07
CA TYR A 496 -16.28 -9.12 18.64
C TYR A 496 -14.99 -9.14 17.80
N LEU A 497 -13.98 -8.36 18.19
CA LEU A 497 -12.71 -8.22 17.47
C LEU A 497 -11.65 -9.24 17.87
N LEU A 498 -11.88 -10.02 18.93
CA LEU A 498 -10.95 -11.00 19.48
C LEU A 498 -10.35 -11.94 18.42
N PRO A 499 -11.14 -12.49 17.45
CA PRO A 499 -10.59 -13.38 16.43
C PRO A 499 -9.61 -12.70 15.46
N SER A 500 -9.59 -11.37 15.42
CA SER A 500 -8.76 -10.55 14.54
C SER A 500 -7.42 -10.13 15.16
N PHE A 501 -7.19 -10.42 16.44
CA PHE A 501 -5.94 -10.06 17.13
C PHE A 501 -5.05 -11.29 17.32
N SER A 502 -3.73 -11.10 17.28
CA SER A 502 -2.75 -12.09 17.75
C SER A 502 -2.88 -12.33 19.25
N GLU A 503 -2.42 -13.49 19.70
CA GLU A 503 -2.35 -13.82 21.12
C GLU A 503 -1.52 -12.80 21.94
N SER A 504 -0.46 -12.23 21.35
CA SER A 504 0.36 -11.21 22.00
C SER A 504 -0.45 -9.94 22.28
N LEU A 505 -1.14 -9.41 21.26
CA LEU A 505 -1.95 -8.21 21.41
C LEU A 505 -3.15 -8.47 22.34
N ILE A 506 -3.79 -9.63 22.25
CA ILE A 506 -4.87 -10.03 23.16
C ILE A 506 -4.40 -9.95 24.61
N SER A 507 -3.24 -10.53 24.91
CA SER A 507 -2.66 -10.52 26.27
C SER A 507 -2.40 -9.09 26.76
N GLU A 508 -1.91 -8.21 25.89
CA GLU A 508 -1.65 -6.81 26.24
C GLU A 508 -2.94 -6.00 26.45
N ILE A 509 -3.96 -6.19 25.60
CA ILE A 509 -5.29 -5.60 25.77
C ILE A 509 -5.91 -6.07 27.08
N GLU A 510 -5.86 -7.37 27.38
CA GLU A 510 -6.39 -7.92 28.63
C GLU A 510 -5.68 -7.34 29.87
N ILE A 511 -4.35 -7.24 29.85
CA ILE A 511 -3.57 -6.60 30.92
C ILE A 511 -3.99 -5.14 31.07
N TYR A 512 -4.14 -4.40 29.96
CA TYR A 512 -4.57 -3.01 29.99
C TYR A 512 -5.98 -2.87 30.58
N LEU A 513 -6.96 -3.64 30.09
CA LEU A 513 -8.33 -3.60 30.56
C LEU A 513 -8.44 -4.01 32.04
N ALA A 514 -7.63 -4.97 32.49
CA ALA A 514 -7.54 -5.33 33.90
C ALA A 514 -7.02 -4.18 34.77
N ASN A 515 -5.93 -3.54 34.36
CA ASN A 515 -5.36 -2.39 35.08
C ASN A 515 -6.31 -1.19 35.09
N LEU A 516 -6.98 -0.94 33.98
CA LEU A 516 -7.98 0.10 33.87
C LEU A 516 -9.16 -0.16 34.81
N ASN A 517 -9.64 -1.40 34.89
CA ASN A 517 -10.69 -1.77 35.85
C ASN A 517 -10.28 -1.56 37.31
N LEU A 518 -9.02 -1.83 37.66
CA LEU A 518 -8.47 -1.51 39.00
C LEU A 518 -8.49 0.00 39.25
N ALA A 519 -8.00 0.79 38.29
CA ALA A 519 -7.98 2.25 38.39
C ALA A 519 -9.39 2.83 38.58
N LEU A 520 -10.37 2.34 37.81
CA LEU A 520 -11.77 2.73 37.92
C LEU A 520 -12.44 2.26 39.24
N ASN A 521 -11.85 1.33 39.99
CA ASN A 521 -12.35 0.83 41.29
C ASN A 521 -11.61 1.47 42.48
N ASP A 522 -10.78 2.48 42.25
CA ASP A 522 -9.87 3.01 43.26
C ASP A 522 -8.92 1.96 43.85
N GLU A 523 -8.56 0.94 43.08
CA GLU A 523 -7.58 -0.06 43.45
C GLU A 523 -6.19 0.31 42.90
N GLN A 524 -5.13 -0.06 43.62
CA GLN A 524 -3.76 0.26 43.19
C GLN A 524 -3.31 -0.76 42.13
N SER A 525 -2.97 -0.27 40.93
CA SER A 525 -2.33 -1.09 39.92
C SER A 525 -0.94 -1.55 40.41
N SER A 526 -0.64 -2.84 40.19
CA SER A 526 0.67 -3.43 40.45
C SER A 526 1.64 -3.29 39.27
N PHE A 527 1.20 -2.66 38.18
CA PHE A 527 1.89 -2.67 36.90
C PHE A 527 2.09 -1.25 36.36
N ASP A 528 3.34 -0.89 36.06
CA ASP A 528 3.64 0.42 35.49
C ASP A 528 3.21 0.47 34.02
N MET A 529 2.15 1.23 33.75
CA MET A 529 1.61 1.42 32.40
C MET A 529 2.37 2.48 31.60
N ASN A 530 3.13 3.37 32.25
CA ASN A 530 3.89 4.42 31.57
C ASN A 530 5.00 3.85 30.67
N ARG A 531 5.49 2.64 30.98
CA ARG A 531 6.45 1.92 30.13
C ARG A 531 5.92 1.65 28.71
N LEU A 532 4.61 1.63 28.54
CA LEU A 532 3.94 1.37 27.26
C LEU A 532 3.67 2.66 26.47
N LEU A 533 3.92 3.84 27.06
CA LEU A 533 3.84 5.14 26.40
C LEU A 533 5.11 5.51 25.64
N ILE A 534 6.22 4.79 25.86
CA ILE A 534 7.48 5.04 25.15
C ILE A 534 7.28 4.58 23.70
N PRO A 535 7.23 5.48 22.71
CA PRO A 535 7.12 5.09 21.33
C PRO A 535 8.37 4.31 20.97
N GLN A 536 8.23 3.02 20.66
CA GLN A 536 9.35 2.25 20.12
C GLN A 536 9.59 2.60 18.65
N TYR A 537 8.57 3.16 17.97
CA TYR A 537 8.57 3.46 16.55
C TYR A 537 7.66 4.65 16.22
N PHE A 538 7.83 5.22 15.04
CA PHE A 538 7.00 6.29 14.53
C PHE A 538 5.61 5.77 14.10
N ASP A 539 4.57 6.26 14.76
CA ASP A 539 3.17 6.08 14.38
C ASP A 539 2.45 7.43 14.48
N PRO A 540 1.97 8.00 13.37
CA PRO A 540 1.24 9.28 13.34
C PRO A 540 0.10 9.39 14.36
N TYR A 541 -0.57 8.28 14.69
CA TYR A 541 -1.66 8.25 15.66
C TYR A 541 -1.17 8.19 17.10
N SER A 542 0.00 7.57 17.33
CA SER A 542 0.63 7.52 18.64
C SER A 542 1.37 8.82 18.98
N VAL A 543 1.46 9.76 18.03
CA VAL A 543 1.95 11.12 18.28
C VAL A 543 0.92 11.95 19.06
N PHE A 544 -0.38 11.68 18.88
CA PHE A 544 -1.46 12.39 19.57
C PHE A 544 -1.95 11.59 20.78
N ILE A 545 -1.20 11.62 21.87
CA ILE A 545 -1.55 10.93 23.13
C ILE A 545 -2.38 11.88 24.02
N PRO A 546 -3.70 11.64 24.21
CA PRO A 546 -4.49 12.45 25.12
C PRO A 546 -4.07 12.24 26.58
N GLU A 547 -3.79 13.32 27.31
CA GLU A 547 -3.44 13.26 28.73
C GLU A 547 -4.66 12.98 29.61
N LEU A 548 -5.22 11.76 29.53
CA LEU A 548 -6.40 11.36 30.28
C LEU A 548 -6.23 11.49 31.79
N GLY A 549 -5.00 11.42 32.31
CA GLY A 549 -4.71 11.69 33.73
C GLY A 549 -5.06 13.12 34.16
N MET A 550 -4.89 14.12 33.29
CA MET A 550 -5.32 15.50 33.57
C MET A 550 -6.84 15.59 33.63
N LEU A 551 -7.53 14.91 32.70
CA LEU A 551 -9.00 14.91 32.66
C LEU A 551 -9.57 14.15 33.86
N ALA A 552 -9.08 12.93 34.13
CA ALA A 552 -9.50 12.06 35.23
C ALA A 552 -9.41 12.77 36.60
N LYS A 553 -8.31 13.50 36.87
CA LYS A 553 -8.12 14.27 38.11
C LYS A 553 -9.22 15.31 38.34
N LYS A 554 -9.76 15.92 37.27
CA LYS A 554 -10.83 16.92 37.39
C LYS A 554 -12.17 16.32 37.79
N PHE A 555 -12.36 15.04 37.54
CA PHE A 555 -13.58 14.30 37.82
C PHE A 555 -13.39 13.24 38.92
N GLU A 556 -12.38 13.44 39.79
CA GLU A 556 -12.10 12.63 40.97
C GLU A 556 -11.77 11.14 40.71
N PHE A 557 -11.41 10.79 39.47
CA PHE A 557 -10.86 9.47 39.17
C PHE A 557 -9.37 9.40 39.55
N LYS A 558 -8.89 8.22 39.97
CA LYS A 558 -7.45 7.92 40.01
C LYS A 558 -6.81 8.08 38.63
N GLU A 559 -5.49 8.19 38.59
CA GLU A 559 -4.73 8.40 37.35
C GLU A 559 -5.03 7.31 36.31
N ILE A 560 -5.65 7.71 35.20
CA ILE A 560 -5.93 6.87 34.04
C ILE A 560 -4.85 7.17 32.99
N VAL A 561 -4.06 6.16 32.66
CA VAL A 561 -3.11 6.22 31.54
C VAL A 561 -3.82 5.73 30.29
N TYR A 562 -3.93 6.58 29.27
CA TYR A 562 -4.36 6.12 27.94
C TYR A 562 -3.27 5.29 27.32
N LEU A 563 -3.57 4.06 26.91
CA LEU A 563 -2.70 3.35 25.97
C LEU A 563 -3.20 3.55 24.54
N PRO A 564 -2.46 4.25 23.67
CA PRO A 564 -2.67 4.10 22.25
C PRO A 564 -2.28 2.67 21.86
N PHE A 565 -3.26 1.82 21.50
CA PHE A 565 -2.99 0.45 21.00
C PHE A 565 -2.21 0.43 19.68
N ASN A 566 -2.01 1.61 19.10
CA ASN A 566 -1.19 1.86 17.92
C ASN A 566 0.32 1.69 18.22
N LEU A 567 0.72 1.62 19.50
CA LEU A 567 2.08 1.33 19.96
C LEU A 567 2.43 -0.17 20.07
N GLN A 568 1.51 -1.10 19.74
CA GLN A 568 1.73 -2.54 19.92
C GLN A 568 1.73 -3.31 18.58
N LYS A 569 2.70 -4.24 18.47
CA LYS A 569 2.91 -5.18 17.34
C LYS A 569 1.62 -5.91 17.03
N ASP A 570 1.39 -6.33 15.79
CA ASP A 570 0.31 -7.24 15.33
C ASP A 570 -0.54 -6.70 14.15
N TYR A 571 0.12 -6.26 13.08
CA TYR A 571 -0.53 -6.32 11.75
C TYR A 571 -0.53 -7.76 11.19
N LEU A 572 0.13 -8.70 11.86
CA LEU A 572 0.40 -10.03 11.34
C LEU A 572 -0.18 -11.09 12.27
N ALA A 573 -0.98 -11.99 11.70
CA ALA A 573 -1.39 -13.19 12.42
C ALA A 573 -0.15 -14.02 12.75
N ASP A 574 0.26 -14.03 14.02
CA ASP A 574 1.24 -14.97 14.56
C ASP A 574 0.55 -16.34 14.71
N SER A 575 0.30 -17.02 13.59
CA SER A 575 -0.03 -18.44 13.67
C SER A 575 1.26 -19.18 13.96
N ASP A 576 1.36 -19.65 15.20
CA ASP A 576 2.28 -20.65 15.70
C ASP A 576 2.88 -21.53 14.58
N GLN A 577 4.21 -21.43 14.35
CA GLN A 577 5.00 -22.33 13.51
C GLN A 577 4.72 -23.83 13.77
N LYS A 578 4.09 -24.17 14.91
CA LYS A 578 3.65 -25.51 15.25
C LYS A 578 2.55 -26.05 14.33
N MET A 579 1.59 -25.24 13.89
CA MET A 579 0.47 -25.73 13.09
C MET A 579 0.89 -25.96 11.63
N MET A 580 1.71 -25.06 11.06
CA MET A 580 2.37 -25.27 9.76
C MET A 580 3.30 -26.48 9.78
N LYS A 581 4.15 -26.65 10.81
CA LYS A 581 4.97 -27.87 10.95
C LYS A 581 4.15 -29.15 11.05
N GLN A 582 2.97 -29.11 11.69
CA GLN A 582 2.08 -30.27 11.74
C GLN A 582 1.46 -30.58 10.38
N ILE A 583 1.15 -29.57 9.57
CA ILE A 583 0.69 -29.72 8.18
C ILE A 583 1.83 -30.25 7.30
N ASP A 584 3.05 -29.69 7.39
CA ASP A 584 4.22 -30.18 6.65
C ASP A 584 4.57 -31.62 7.02
N THR A 585 4.53 -31.95 8.32
CA THR A 585 4.76 -33.33 8.80
C THR A 585 3.65 -34.26 8.34
N ALA A 586 2.39 -33.80 8.25
CA ALA A 586 1.30 -34.58 7.72
C ALA A 586 1.44 -34.79 6.20
N ILE A 587 1.90 -33.79 5.44
CA ILE A 587 2.16 -33.89 4.00
C ILE A 587 3.32 -34.87 3.74
N GLU A 588 4.44 -34.76 4.46
CA GLU A 588 5.57 -35.71 4.37
C GLU A 588 5.16 -37.15 4.74
N GLN A 589 4.28 -37.33 5.74
CA GLN A 589 3.72 -38.63 6.11
C GLN A 589 2.72 -39.17 5.07
N THR A 590 2.03 -38.29 4.35
CA THR A 590 1.12 -38.69 3.27
C THR A 590 1.91 -39.12 2.03
N GLU A 591 3.00 -38.42 1.69
CA GLU A 591 3.87 -38.77 0.56
C GLU A 591 4.70 -40.04 0.78
N THR A 592 5.10 -40.33 2.03
CA THR A 592 5.78 -41.60 2.36
C THR A 592 4.84 -42.81 2.43
N SER A 593 3.51 -42.61 2.44
CA SER A 593 2.52 -43.69 2.47
C SER A 593 2.07 -44.20 1.10
N VAL A 594 2.53 -43.58 0.00
CA VAL A 594 2.16 -43.94 -1.39
C VAL A 594 3.13 -44.94 -2.03
N GLU A 595 4.24 -45.29 -1.38
CA GLU A 595 5.13 -46.38 -1.81
C GLU A 595 4.89 -47.68 -1.00
N GLN A 596 3.71 -48.30 -1.19
CA GLN A 596 3.61 -49.75 -1.03
C GLN A 596 3.34 -50.39 -2.40
N PRO A 597 4.27 -51.19 -2.94
CA PRO A 597 3.99 -51.97 -4.14
C PRO A 597 3.02 -53.10 -3.79
N ASP A 598 1.86 -53.11 -4.46
CA ASP A 598 0.96 -54.25 -4.53
C ASP A 598 1.72 -55.46 -5.08
N THR A 599 2.25 -56.32 -4.21
CA THR A 599 2.53 -57.71 -4.55
C THR A 599 1.26 -58.52 -4.34
N LEU A 600 0.43 -58.59 -5.38
CA LEU A 600 -0.55 -59.65 -5.54
C LEU A 600 0.11 -60.83 -6.26
N SER A 601 0.42 -61.89 -5.51
CA SER A 601 0.57 -63.25 -6.01
C SER A 601 -0.14 -64.21 -5.05
N ASP A 602 -1.33 -64.65 -5.43
CA ASP A 602 -1.64 -66.03 -5.78
C ASP A 602 -3.02 -66.12 -6.47
#